data_AF-A0A1C5WQT5-F1
#
_entry.id   AF-A0A1C5WQT5-F1
#
_cell.length_a   1.000
_cell.length_b   1.000
_cell.length_c   1.000
_cell.angle_alpha   90.00
_cell.angle_beta   90.00
_cell.angle_gamma   90.00
#
_symmetry.space_group_name_H-M   'P 1'
#
loop_
_entity.id
_entity.type
_entity.pdbx_description
1 polymer ?
#
loop_
_entity_poly.entity_id
_entity_poly.type
_entity_poly.pdbx_seq_one_letter_code
_entity_poly.pdbx_strand_id
1 'polypeptide(L)' 'MDIEIDVEYLQGNTAIKRKMKQKELAALLLDEDVVLLFVNKPKVTYYRRKTKNRSKKS' A
#
# COMPACT_ATOMS: atom_id res chain seq x y z
N MET A 1 11.63 19.11 -7.74
CA MET A 1 10.29 18.53 -7.55
C MET A 1 10.31 17.79 -6.23
N ASP A 2 9.53 18.22 -5.24
CA ASP A 2 9.34 17.44 -4.02
C ASP A 2 8.33 16.33 -4.34
N ILE A 3 8.85 15.11 -4.49
CA ILE A 3 8.02 13.93 -4.75
C ILE A 3 7.49 13.43 -3.42
N GLU A 4 6.16 13.42 -3.27
CA GLU A 4 5.49 12.75 -2.15
C GLU A 4 5.47 11.24 -2.39
N ILE A 5 5.81 10.50 -1.34
CA ILE A 5 5.90 9.03 -1.32
C ILE A 5 4.81 8.53 -0.39
N ASP A 6 3.99 7.58 -0.85
CA ASP A 6 3.00 6.90 -0.01
C ASP A 6 3.68 5.76 0.75
N VAL A 7 3.62 5.79 2.08
CA VAL A 7 4.35 4.84 2.93
C VAL A 7 3.40 4.22 3.94
N GLU A 8 3.49 2.89 4.06
CA GLU A 8 2.84 2.09 5.09
C GLU A 8 3.92 1.47 5.98
N TYR A 9 3.82 1.65 7.29
CA TYR A 9 4.77 1.11 8.27
C TYR A 9 4.07 0.71 9.57
N LEU A 10 4.72 -0.12 10.38
CA LEU A 10 4.33 -0.40 11.75
C LEU A 10 5.16 0.45 12.69
N GLN A 11 4.51 0.99 13.71
CA GLN A 11 5.16 1.55 14.90
C GLN A 11 4.57 0.84 16.11
N GLY A 12 5.37 -0.02 16.74
CA GLY A 12 4.86 -1.05 17.64
C GLY A 12 3.82 -1.95 16.93
N ASN A 13 2.61 -2.02 17.48
CA ASN A 13 1.50 -2.83 16.91
C ASN A 13 0.53 -2.04 16.02
N THR A 14 0.84 -0.77 15.73
CA THR A 14 -0.06 0.10 14.96
C THR A 14 0.44 0.25 13.52
N ALA A 15 -0.43 -0.07 12.55
CA ALA A 15 -0.18 0.20 11.15
C ALA A 15 -0.53 1.65 10.80
N ILE A 16 0.45 2.39 10.30
CA ILE A 16 0.33 3.80 9.92
C ILE A 16 0.51 3.92 8.41
N LYS A 17 -0.40 4.66 7.77
CA LYS A 17 -0.33 5.04 6.37
C LYS A 17 -0.25 6.55 6.27
N ARG A 18 0.80 7.07 5.64
CA ARG A 18 0.92 8.50 5.37
C ARG A 18 1.76 8.76 4.14
N LYS A 19 1.49 9.90 3.50
CA LYS A 19 2.39 10.48 2.51
C LYS A 19 3.49 11.26 3.21
N MET A 20 4.71 11.14 2.69
CA MET A 20 5.85 11.88 3.21
C MET A 20 6.90 12.15 2.12
N LYS A 21 7.76 13.14 2.35
CA LYS A 21 8.90 13.43 1.47
C LYS A 21 10.00 12.40 1.67
N GLN A 22 10.89 12.27 0.69
CA GLN A 22 12.03 11.34 0.77
C GLN A 22 12.94 11.58 1.99
N LYS A 23 13.14 12.84 2.40
CA LYS A 23 13.92 13.17 3.61
C LYS A 23 13.24 12.69 4.89
N GLU A 24 11.91 12.74 4.94
CA GLU A 24 11.12 12.29 6.10
C GLU A 24 11.12 10.76 6.18
N LEU A 25 11.05 10.07 5.03
CA LEU A 25 11.22 8.62 4.98
C LEU A 25 12.61 8.20 5.43
N ALA A 26 13.66 8.91 4.99
CA ALA A 26 15.03 8.65 5.44
C ALA A 26 15.18 8.82 6.96
N ALA A 27 14.55 9.84 7.54
CA ALA A 27 14.53 10.04 8.99
C ALA A 27 13.75 8.94 9.72
N LEU A 28 12.61 8.50 9.16
CA LEU A 28 11.80 7.41 9.72
C LEU A 28 12.57 6.08 9.77
N LEU A 29 13.39 5.80 8.75
CA LEU A 29 14.20 4.58 8.65
C LEU A 29 15.36 4.51 9.66
N LEU A 30 15.66 5.61 10.36
CA LEU A 30 16.63 5.62 11.45
C LEU A 30 16.02 5.17 12.79
N ASP A 31 14.69 5.05 12.86
CA ASP A 31 13.97 4.59 14.05
C ASP A 31 13.94 3.05 14.07
N GLU A 32 14.59 2.45 15.07
CA GLU A 32 14.66 0.98 15.23
C GLU A 32 13.30 0.35 15.57
N ASP A 33 12.35 1.13 16.10
CA ASP A 33 11.01 0.66 16.46
C ASP A 33 10.03 0.69 15.27
N VAL A 34 10.49 1.09 14.09
CA VAL A 34 9.68 1.18 12.87
C VAL A 34 9.97 0.02 11.93
N VAL A 35 8.91 -0.69 11.54
CA VAL A 35 8.98 -1.72 10.50
C VAL A 35 8.29 -1.21 9.24
N LEU A 36 9.07 -0.97 8.19
CA LEU A 36 8.54 -0.53 6.89
C LEU A 36 7.79 -1.68 6.20
N LEU A 37 6.53 -1.45 5.80
CA LEU A 37 5.71 -2.45 5.12
C LEU A 37 5.67 -2.23 3.61
N PHE A 38 5.34 -1.01 3.17
CA PHE A 38 5.25 -0.66 1.76
C PHE A 38 5.73 0.76 1.49
N VAL A 39 6.35 0.94 0.32
CA VAL A 39 6.65 2.24 -0.28
C VAL A 39 6.01 2.27 -1.66
N ASN A 40 5.16 3.26 -1.91
CA ASN A 40 4.39 3.43 -3.15
C ASN A 40 3.69 2.14 -3.58
N LYS A 41 2.85 1.61 -2.70
CA LYS A 41 2.16 0.32 -2.92
C LYS A 41 1.50 0.28 -4.30
N PRO A 42 1.80 -0.74 -5.13
CA PRO A 42 1.22 -0.84 -6.46
C PRO A 42 -0.31 -1.01 -6.35
N LYS A 43 -1.05 -0.23 -7.13
CA LYS A 43 -2.50 -0.41 -7.26
C LYS A 43 -2.77 -1.64 -8.13
N VAL A 44 -3.24 -2.71 -7.50
CA VAL A 44 -3.66 -3.93 -8.21
C VAL A 44 -5.16 -3.84 -8.48
N THR A 45 -5.54 -3.92 -9.76
CA THR A 45 -6.95 -4.02 -10.18
C THR A 45 -7.29 -5.48 -10.48
N TYR A 46 -8.25 -6.04 -9.74
CA TYR A 46 -8.73 -7.39 -9.98
C TYR A 46 -9.85 -7.41 -11.02
N TYR A 47 -9.65 -8.10 -12.13
CA TYR A 47 -10.69 -8.34 -13.13
C TYR A 47 -11.46 -9.62 -12.79
N ARG A 48 -12.72 -9.48 -12.37
CA ARG A 48 -13.61 -10.64 -12.16
C ARG A 48 -14.13 -11.13 -13.51
N ARG A 49 -13.80 -12.38 -13.87
CA ARG A 49 -14.43 -13.04 -15.03
C ARG A 49 -15.92 -13.20 -14.75
N LYS A 50 -16.79 -12.58 -15.55
CA LYS A 50 -18.23 -12.86 -15.50
C LYS A 50 -18.46 -14.28 -16.01
N THR A 51 -18.94 -15.18 -15.16
CA THR A 51 -19.45 -16.46 -15.62
C THR A 51 -20.70 -16.20 -16.45
N LYS A 52 -20.66 -16.57 -17.73
CA LYS A 52 -21.83 -16.54 -18.61
C LYS A 52 -22.78 -17.60 -18.05
N ASN A 53 -23.83 -17.18 -17.34
CA ASN A 53 -24.95 -18.06 -17.01
C ASN A 53 -25.57 -18.53 -18.33
N ARG A 54 -25.10 -19.66 -18.86
CA ARG A 54 -25.88 -20.50 -19.76
C ARG A 54 -26.94 -21.17 -18.89
N SER A 55 -27.96 -20.41 -18.48
CA SER A 55 -29.19 -21.05 -18.06
C SER A 55 -29.74 -21.74 -19.30
N LYS A 56 -29.67 -23.08 -19.28
CA LYS A 56 -30.38 -23.93 -20.23
C LYS A 56 -31.85 -23.52 -20.16
N LYS A 57 -32.41 -23.08 -21.30
CA LYS A 57 -33.85 -23.12 -21.54
C LYS A 57 -34.29 -24.56 -21.29
N SER A 58 -35.16 -24.76 -20.30
CA SER A 58 -36.01 -25.95 -20.17
C SER A 58 -37.45 -25.50 -20.25
#